data_AF-A0A965EKC6-F1
#
_entry.id   AF-A0A965EKC6-F1
#
_cell.length_a   1.000
_cell.length_b   1.000
_cell.length_c   1.000
_cell.angle_alpha   90.00
_cell.angle_beta   90.00
_cell.angle_gamma   90.00
#
_symmetry.space_group_name_H-M   'P 1'
#
loop_
_entity.id
_entity.type
_entity.pdbx_description
1 polymer ?
#
loop_
_entity_poly.entity_id
_entity_poly.type
_entity_poly.pdbx_seq_one_letter_code
_entity_poly.pdbx_strand_id
1 'polypeptide(L)' 'MGDGSVTTDKWQFWIDRGGTFTDFVIRAPDGK' A
#
# COMPACT_ATOMS: atom_id res chain seq x y z
N MET A 1 -26.97 14.39 -6.32
CA MET A 1 -25.83 14.28 -7.25
C MET A 1 -24.60 14.10 -6.38
N GLY A 2 -24.22 12.85 -6.07
CA GLY A 2 -23.02 12.59 -5.26
C GLY A 2 -21.79 12.92 -6.09
N ASP A 3 -20.87 13.70 -5.54
CA ASP A 3 -19.58 13.98 -6.14
C ASP A 3 -18.75 12.69 -6.15
N GLY A 4 -18.65 12.06 -7.33
CA GLY A 4 -17.83 10.86 -7.52
C GLY A 4 -16.35 11.18 -7.33
N SER A 5 -15.92 11.36 -6.08
CA SER A 5 -14.51 11.43 -5.75
C SER A 5 -13.89 10.06 -6.01
N VAL A 6 -13.20 9.95 -7.13
CA VAL A 6 -12.33 8.80 -7.41
C VAL A 6 -11.22 8.89 -6.39
N THR A 7 -11.32 8.11 -5.31
CA THR A 7 -10.24 7.99 -4.35
C THR A 7 -9.13 7.20 -5.02
N THR A 8 -8.16 7.90 -5.60
CA THR A 8 -6.90 7.28 -6.00
C THR A 8 -6.19 6.88 -4.72
N ASP A 9 -6.23 5.60 -4.39
CA ASP A 9 -5.44 5.05 -3.28
C ASP A 9 -3.95 5.36 -3.54
N LYS A 10 -3.16 5.41 -2.47
CA LYS A 10 -1.72 5.68 -2.54
C LYS A 10 -0.94 4.37 -2.43
N TRP A 11 0.29 4.37 -2.93
CA TRP A 11 1.25 3.31 -2.64
C TRP A 11 1.36 3.06 -1.14
N GLN A 12 1.35 1.79 -0.76
CA GLN A 12 1.53 1.35 0.62
C GLN A 12 2.79 0.50 0.73
N PHE A 13 3.52 0.70 1.82
CA PHE A 13 4.78 0.02 2.09
C PHE A 13 4.76 -0.50 3.53
N TRP A 14 5.13 -1.76 3.72
CA TRP A 14 5.34 -2.36 5.03
C TRP A 14 6.72 -3.00 5.09
N ILE A 15 7.32 -2.88 6.28
CA ILE A 15 8.65 -3.41 6.58
C ILE A 15 8.53 -4.18 7.89
N ASP A 16 8.84 -5.46 7.88
CA ASP A 16 8.99 -6.23 9.11
C ASP A 16 10.46 -6.20 9.56
N ARG A 17 10.69 -5.77 10.80
CA ARG A 17 12.04 -5.60 11.36
C ARG A 17 12.21 -6.49 12.59
N GLY A 18 12.89 -7.62 12.41
CA GLY A 18 13.28 -8.52 13.49
C GLY A 18 14.04 -9.75 12.99
N GLY A 19 15.14 -10.12 13.65
CA GLY A 19 15.97 -11.27 13.26
C GLY A 19 17.03 -10.97 12.18
N THR A 20 17.55 -12.01 11.55
CA THR A 20 18.64 -11.93 10.54
C THR A 20 18.15 -11.41 9.18
N PHE A 21 16.84 -11.44 8.93
CA PHE A 21 16.24 -11.04 7.66
C PHE A 21 15.19 -9.92 7.85
N THR A 22 14.83 -9.27 6.76
CA THR A 22 13.87 -8.17 6.71
C THR A 22 12.94 -8.40 5.52
N ASP A 23 11.64 -8.48 5.80
CA ASP A 23 10.63 -8.65 4.78
C ASP A 23 10.07 -7.29 4.34
N PHE A 24 9.92 -7.12 3.03
CA PHE A 24 9.34 -5.93 2.41
C PHE A 24 8.07 -6.31 1.66
N VAL A 25 6.98 -5.61 1.95
CA VAL A 25 5.72 -5.74 1.21
C VAL A 25 5.35 -4.40 0.62
N ILE A 26 5.03 -4.41 -0.67
CA ILE A 26 4.58 -3.23 -1.41
C ILE A 26 3.21 -3.54 -2.00
N ARG A 27 2.27 -2.61 -1.85
CA ARG A 27 0.96 -2.69 -2.49
C ARG A 27 0.76 -1.50 -3.40
N ALA A 28 0.43 -1.80 -4.65
CA ALA A 28 0.09 -0.81 -5.64
C ALA A 28 -1.24 -0.12 -5.29
N PRO A 29 -1.39 1.16 -5.65
CA PRO A 29 -2.62 1.91 -5.41
C PRO A 29 -3.85 1.34 -6.13
N ASP A 30 -3.66 0.53 -7.18
CA ASP A 30 -4.74 -0.17 -7.88
C ASP A 30 -5.04 -1.57 -7.32
N GLY A 31 -4.28 -2.00 -6.30
CA GLY A 31 -4.48 -3.29 -5.63
C GLY A 31 -4.04 -4.52 -6.42
N LYS A 32 -3.27 -4.37 -7.50
CA LYS A 32 -2.66 -5.49 -8.25
C LYS A 32 -1.35 -6.00 -7.65
#